data_AF-A0A4U0V7V1-F1
#
_entry.id   AF-A0A4U0V7V1-F1
#
_cell.length_a   1.000
_cell.length_b   1.000
_cell.length_c   1.000
_cell.angle_alpha   90.00
_cell.angle_beta   90.00
_cell.angle_gamma   90.00
#
_symmetry.space_group_name_H-M   'P 1'
#
loop_
_entity.id
_entity.type
_entity.pdbx_description
1 polymer ?
#
loop_
_entity_poly.entity_id
_entity_poly.type
_entity_poly.pdbx_seq_one_letter_code
_entity_poly.pdbx_strand_id
1 'polypeptide(L)'
;MAEPANELFAIEVDADNYAETAAHDAPPVSRTFQSEADFQAQKATYSAKIDVGNNYERLLEAVPLLKPVDEPSPPTERHLQPSGAPPIRLGKKDVQLLGHAVGELYYDKRYRDIIQLCERVNLVCETDGKTAESLRRWTRRCEARLEVQLGEGETTVARTRALDGQGTH
;
A
#
# COMPACT_ATOMS: atom_id res chain seq x y z
N MET A 1 29.72 -56.14 -19.33
CA MET A 1 29.06 -54.82 -19.23
C MET A 1 28.23 -54.81 -17.97
N ALA A 2 28.76 -54.23 -16.89
CA ALA A 2 28.02 -53.97 -15.66
C ALA A 2 28.66 -52.76 -14.97
N GLU A 3 28.11 -51.58 -15.24
CA GLU A 3 28.03 -50.47 -14.27
C GLU A 3 26.62 -50.54 -13.65
N PRO A 4 26.24 -49.75 -12.60
CA PRO A 4 27.00 -48.78 -11.79
C PRO A 4 26.73 -48.91 -10.26
N ALA A 5 27.59 -48.35 -9.40
CA ALA A 5 27.17 -47.96 -8.05
C ALA A 5 28.03 -46.84 -7.46
N ASN A 6 27.71 -45.60 -7.85
CA ASN A 6 27.54 -44.45 -6.96
C ASN A 6 28.48 -44.31 -5.73
N GLU A 7 29.79 -44.26 -5.92
CA GLU A 7 30.76 -43.88 -4.87
C GLU A 7 30.97 -42.35 -4.76
N LEU A 8 30.25 -41.54 -5.55
CA LEU A 8 30.44 -40.09 -5.63
C LEU A 8 29.76 -39.28 -4.49
N PHE A 9 29.08 -39.96 -3.56
CA PHE A 9 28.35 -39.34 -2.44
C PHE A 9 28.74 -39.88 -1.06
N ALA A 10 29.84 -40.63 -0.96
CA ALA A 10 30.39 -41.06 0.33
C ALA A 10 31.30 -39.96 0.91
N ILE A 11 30.70 -38.84 1.31
CA ILE A 11 31.38 -37.85 2.15
C ILE A 11 31.02 -38.21 3.60
N GLU A 12 31.90 -38.90 4.29
CA GLU A 12 31.80 -39.11 5.73
C GLU A 12 32.12 -37.79 6.43
N VAL A 13 31.08 -37.08 6.86
CA VAL A 13 31.22 -35.87 7.67
C VAL A 13 31.32 -36.30 9.13
N ASP A 14 32.56 -36.43 9.62
CA ASP A 14 32.82 -36.60 11.04
C ASP A 14 32.46 -35.31 11.78
N ALA A 15 31.60 -35.42 12.80
CA ALA A 15 31.06 -34.28 13.53
C ALA A 15 32.13 -33.50 14.31
N ASP A 16 33.24 -34.18 14.65
CA ASP A 16 34.34 -33.58 15.40
C ASP A 16 35.27 -32.74 14.50
N ASN A 17 35.34 -33.02 13.19
CA ASN A 17 36.13 -32.23 12.24
C ASN A 17 35.46 -30.89 11.86
N TYR A 18 34.15 -30.75 12.03
CA TYR A 18 33.45 -29.49 11.74
C TYR A 18 33.79 -28.39 12.77
N ALA A 19 34.02 -28.79 14.04
CA ALA A 19 34.40 -27.86 15.09
C ALA A 19 35.84 -27.33 14.92
N GLU A 20 36.76 -28.17 14.41
CA GLU A 20 38.17 -27.80 14.25
C GLU A 20 38.43 -27.01 12.95
N THR A 21 37.64 -27.25 11.90
CA THR A 21 37.70 -26.44 10.66
C THR A 21 37.08 -25.05 10.84
N ALA A 22 36.14 -24.88 11.77
CA ALA A 22 35.61 -23.57 12.16
C ALA A 22 36.55 -22.78 13.10
N ALA A 23 37.57 -23.44 13.67
CA ALA A 23 38.55 -22.84 14.58
C ALA A 23 39.81 -22.30 13.87
N HIS A 24 39.97 -22.51 12.56
CA HIS A 24 40.92 -21.75 11.75
C HIS A 24 40.38 -20.34 11.53
N ASP A 25 40.56 -19.53 12.57
CA ASP A 25 40.27 -18.11 12.71
C ASP A 25 41.05 -17.30 11.65
N ALA A 26 40.58 -17.33 10.40
CA ALA A 26 40.90 -16.30 9.45
C ALA A 26 40.34 -14.99 10.04
N PRO A 27 41.16 -13.96 10.29
CA PRO A 27 40.67 -12.72 10.86
C PRO A 27 39.52 -12.23 10.00
N PRO A 28 38.39 -11.82 10.58
CA PRO A 28 37.21 -11.44 9.81
C PRO A 28 37.59 -10.28 8.89
N VAL A 29 37.83 -10.61 7.62
CA VAL A 29 38.22 -9.62 6.61
C VAL A 29 36.99 -8.76 6.37
N SER A 30 37.07 -7.49 6.77
CA SER A 30 36.00 -6.52 6.59
C SER A 30 35.67 -6.40 5.10
N ARG A 31 34.54 -6.98 4.68
CA ARG A 31 34.02 -6.91 3.31
C ARG A 31 33.67 -5.47 2.88
N THR A 32 33.42 -4.59 3.85
CA THR A 32 32.94 -3.22 3.64
C THR A 32 33.99 -2.16 3.92
N PHE A 33 35.23 -2.54 4.30
CA PHE A 33 36.31 -1.63 4.73
C PHE A 33 35.88 -0.65 5.85
N GLN A 34 34.84 -0.98 6.61
CA GLN A 34 34.39 -0.21 7.76
C GLN A 34 34.80 -0.94 9.03
N SER A 35 35.23 -0.18 10.04
CA SER A 35 35.45 -0.73 11.38
C SER A 35 34.10 -1.01 12.06
N GLU A 36 34.09 -1.93 13.01
CA GLU A 36 32.90 -2.19 13.84
C GLU A 36 32.45 -0.91 14.57
N ALA A 37 33.41 -0.09 15.02
CA ALA A 37 33.12 1.19 15.67
C ALA A 37 32.38 2.17 14.75
N ASP A 38 32.79 2.27 13.47
CA ASP A 38 32.13 3.13 12.48
C ASP A 38 30.71 2.65 12.16
N PHE A 39 30.53 1.33 12.06
CA PHE A 39 29.21 0.73 11.84
C PHE A 39 28.26 1.02 13.01
N GLN A 40 28.72 0.86 14.26
CA GLN A 40 27.91 1.16 15.43
C GLN A 40 27.57 2.65 15.53
N ALA A 41 28.49 3.55 15.17
CA ALA A 41 28.23 4.99 15.11
C ALA A 41 27.16 5.35 14.05
N GLN A 42 27.24 4.72 12.86
CA GLN A 42 26.22 4.88 11.82
C GLN A 42 24.88 4.32 12.25
N LYS A 43 24.86 3.12 12.85
CA LYS A 43 23.64 2.48 13.36
C LYS A 43 22.98 3.32 14.46
N ALA A 44 23.76 3.90 15.37
CA ALA A 44 23.24 4.78 16.42
C ALA A 44 22.62 6.07 15.87
N THR A 45 23.13 6.55 14.73
CA THR A 45 22.62 7.76 14.04
C THR A 45 21.53 7.43 13.02
N TYR A 46 21.41 6.15 12.63
CA TYR A 46 20.49 5.72 11.60
C TYR A 46 19.05 5.71 12.12
N SER A 47 18.25 6.64 11.60
CA SER A 47 16.80 6.57 11.68
C SER A 47 16.26 6.14 10.32
N ALA A 48 15.60 4.98 10.28
CA ALA A 48 14.86 4.57 9.10
C ALA A 48 13.76 5.61 8.81
N LYS A 49 13.67 6.07 7.56
CA LYS A 49 12.53 6.87 7.11
C LYS A 49 11.37 5.92 6.87
N ILE A 50 10.60 5.65 7.92
CA ILE A 50 9.35 4.89 7.81
C ILE A 50 8.26 5.88 7.42
N ASP A 51 7.59 5.63 6.30
CA ASP A 51 6.36 6.35 6.00
C ASP A 51 5.26 5.77 6.90
N VAL A 52 4.79 6.60 7.85
CA VAL A 52 3.78 6.22 8.85
C VAL A 52 2.37 6.21 8.25
N GLY A 53 2.23 6.58 6.97
CA GLY A 53 0.95 6.72 6.28
C GLY A 53 0.43 8.16 6.28
N ASN A 54 -0.89 8.31 6.20
CA ASN A 54 -1.62 9.58 6.07
C ASN A 54 -1.35 10.31 4.75
N ASN A 55 -1.08 9.55 3.69
CA ASN A 55 -0.88 10.12 2.36
C ASN A 55 -2.14 10.83 1.86
N TYR A 56 -3.32 10.36 2.27
CA TYR A 56 -4.58 11.03 1.97
C TYR A 56 -4.67 12.43 2.59
N GLU A 57 -4.33 12.59 3.87
CA GLU A 57 -4.36 13.90 4.55
C GLU A 57 -3.33 14.86 3.94
N ARG A 58 -2.11 14.38 3.67
CA ARG A 58 -1.07 15.16 2.99
C ARG A 58 -1.52 15.64 1.61
N LEU A 59 -2.27 14.81 0.87
CA LEU A 59 -2.84 15.20 -0.42
C LEU A 59 -3.85 16.35 -0.25
N LEU A 60 -4.70 16.28 0.77
CA LEU A 60 -5.67 17.34 1.06
C LEU A 60 -5.02 18.63 1.56
N GLU A 61 -3.85 18.56 2.18
CA GLU A 61 -3.05 19.75 2.52
C GLU A 61 -2.38 20.36 1.29
N ALA A 62 -1.78 19.53 0.43
CA ALA A 62 -1.12 19.96 -0.80
C ALA A 62 -2.12 20.54 -1.82
N VAL A 63 -3.32 19.96 -1.88
CA VAL A 63 -4.39 20.39 -2.78
C VAL A 63 -5.68 20.59 -1.97
N PRO A 64 -5.84 21.75 -1.30
CA PRO A 64 -6.99 22.03 -0.44
C PRO A 64 -8.36 21.94 -1.13
N LEU A 65 -8.39 22.05 -2.45
CA LEU A 65 -9.61 21.98 -3.25
C LEU A 65 -10.14 20.55 -3.42
N LEU A 66 -9.36 19.53 -3.08
CA LEU A 66 -9.81 18.13 -3.06
C LEU A 66 -10.46 17.73 -1.73
N LYS A 67 -10.55 18.65 -0.75
CA LYS A 67 -11.21 18.38 0.52
C LYS A 67 -12.70 18.04 0.31
N PRO A 68 -13.23 17.02 1.00
CA PRO A 68 -14.65 16.73 0.96
C PRO A 68 -15.43 17.95 1.46
N VAL A 69 -16.47 18.33 0.72
CA VAL A 69 -17.36 19.43 1.09
C VAL A 69 -18.32 18.89 2.15
N ASP A 70 -17.85 18.82 3.39
CA ASP A 70 -18.68 18.60 4.57
C ASP A 70 -18.95 19.95 5.22
N GLU A 71 -20.08 20.60 4.92
CA GLU A 71 -20.57 21.68 5.78
C GLU A 71 -22.11 21.79 5.76
N PRO A 72 -22.78 21.54 6.90
CA PRO A 72 -23.99 22.26 7.26
C PRO A 72 -23.59 23.58 7.93
N SER A 73 -23.10 24.54 7.15
CA SER A 73 -22.96 25.93 7.61
C SER A 73 -24.27 26.69 7.46
N PRO A 74 -24.58 27.66 8.35
CA PRO A 74 -25.87 28.36 8.38
C PRO A 74 -26.15 29.14 7.08
N PRO A 75 -27.43 29.44 6.80
CA PRO A 75 -27.90 29.92 5.50
C PRO A 75 -27.57 31.41 5.34
N THR A 76 -26.31 31.75 5.11
CA THR A 76 -25.93 33.08 4.66
C THR A 76 -24.85 32.95 3.61
N GLU A 77 -25.31 33.00 2.36
CA GLU A 77 -24.56 33.44 1.20
C GLU A 77 -23.19 32.80 0.99
N ARG A 78 -23.17 31.56 0.49
CA ARG A 78 -22.05 31.12 -0.37
C ARG A 78 -22.60 30.67 -1.70
N HIS A 79 -22.62 31.67 -2.60
CA HIS A 79 -22.33 31.57 -4.01
C HIS A 79 -22.36 30.14 -4.54
N LEU A 80 -23.44 29.83 -5.27
CA LEU A 80 -23.35 29.02 -6.48
C LEU A 80 -21.98 29.27 -7.10
N GLN A 81 -21.07 28.30 -7.07
CA GLN A 81 -19.86 28.37 -7.88
C GLN A 81 -20.34 28.47 -9.33
N PRO A 82 -20.17 29.62 -10.01
CA PRO A 82 -20.27 29.62 -11.44
C PRO A 82 -18.90 29.13 -11.93
N SER A 83 -18.91 27.98 -12.60
CA SER A 83 -18.23 27.82 -13.89
C SER A 83 -17.32 29.00 -14.27
N GLY A 84 -15.99 28.86 -14.10
CA GLY A 84 -15.06 29.91 -14.53
C GLY A 84 -13.62 29.88 -13.99
N ALA A 85 -13.33 29.16 -12.89
CA ALA A 85 -11.93 29.00 -12.45
C ALA A 85 -11.20 28.02 -13.38
N PRO A 86 -9.99 28.34 -13.88
CA PRO A 86 -9.25 27.43 -14.73
C PRO A 86 -8.94 26.14 -13.96
N PRO A 87 -9.12 24.97 -14.60
CA PRO A 87 -8.85 23.69 -13.96
C PRO A 87 -7.39 23.63 -13.52
N ILE A 88 -7.16 23.14 -12.31
CA ILE A 88 -5.82 23.18 -11.72
C ILE A 88 -5.00 22.02 -12.25
N ARG A 89 -3.84 22.32 -12.82
CA ARG A 89 -2.87 21.32 -13.22
C ARG A 89 -2.16 20.78 -11.98
N LEU A 90 -2.37 19.50 -11.69
CA LEU A 90 -1.61 18.81 -10.65
C LEU A 90 -0.13 18.71 -11.06
N GLY A 91 0.76 19.09 -10.13
CA GLY A 91 2.19 18.90 -10.33
C GLY A 91 2.56 17.41 -10.29
N LYS A 92 3.75 17.07 -10.79
CA LYS A 92 4.26 15.68 -10.76
C LYS A 92 4.25 15.08 -9.34
N LYS A 93 4.58 15.89 -8.33
CA LYS A 93 4.57 15.48 -6.93
C LYS A 93 3.15 15.19 -6.44
N ASP A 94 2.18 16.01 -6.84
CA ASP A 94 0.78 15.86 -6.43
C ASP A 94 0.15 14.62 -7.10
N VAL A 95 0.51 14.33 -8.35
CA VAL A 95 0.08 13.10 -9.04
C VAL A 95 0.66 11.85 -8.37
N GLN A 96 1.94 11.90 -7.94
CA GLN A 96 2.53 10.80 -7.17
C GLN A 96 1.83 10.62 -5.82
N LEU A 97 1.62 11.72 -5.09
CA LEU A 97 0.93 11.73 -3.81
C LEU A 97 -0.51 11.22 -3.93
N LEU A 98 -1.22 11.58 -5.00
CA LEU A 98 -2.54 11.05 -5.34
C LEU A 98 -2.50 9.52 -5.50
N GLY A 99 -1.51 8.99 -6.22
CA GLY A 99 -1.32 7.55 -6.35
C GLY A 99 -1.05 6.84 -5.02
N HIS A 100 -0.22 7.45 -4.16
CA HIS A 100 0.06 6.92 -2.82
C HIS A 100 -1.18 6.94 -1.92
N ALA A 101 -1.94 8.04 -1.92
CA ALA A 101 -3.20 8.17 -1.19
C ALA A 101 -4.24 7.13 -1.64
N VAL A 102 -4.41 6.93 -2.95
CA VAL A 102 -5.31 5.90 -3.48
C VAL A 102 -4.85 4.49 -3.08
N GLY A 103 -3.53 4.23 -3.10
CA GLY A 103 -2.96 2.95 -2.67
C GLY A 103 -3.22 2.66 -1.18
N GLU A 104 -3.02 3.65 -0.33
CA GLU A 104 -3.29 3.60 1.11
C GLU A 104 -4.77 3.31 1.39
N LEU A 105 -5.68 4.12 0.81
CA LEU A 105 -7.12 3.91 0.95
C LEU A 105 -7.58 2.53 0.42
N TYR A 106 -6.93 2.03 -0.64
CA TYR A 106 -7.28 0.73 -1.21
C TYR A 106 -6.87 -0.41 -0.27
N TYR A 107 -5.72 -0.30 0.38
CA TYR A 107 -5.28 -1.24 1.40
C TYR A 107 -6.25 -1.27 2.59
N ASP A 108 -6.70 -0.10 3.04
CA ASP A 108 -7.68 0.06 4.12
C ASP A 108 -9.12 -0.31 3.72
N LYS A 109 -9.33 -0.79 2.48
CA LYS A 109 -10.65 -1.13 1.90
C LYS A 109 -11.64 0.03 1.89
N ARG A 110 -11.15 1.27 1.91
CA ARG A 110 -11.94 2.51 1.85
C ARG A 110 -12.31 2.83 0.41
N TYR A 111 -12.98 1.90 -0.27
CA TYR A 111 -13.27 1.98 -1.71
C TYR A 111 -14.18 3.16 -2.08
N ARG A 112 -15.14 3.52 -1.22
CA ARG A 112 -16.00 4.70 -1.44
C ARG A 112 -15.20 5.99 -1.47
N ASP A 113 -14.25 6.15 -0.56
CA ASP A 113 -13.43 7.36 -0.45
C ASP A 113 -12.54 7.54 -1.68
N ILE A 114 -12.04 6.43 -2.24
CA ILE A 114 -11.28 6.44 -3.51
C ILE A 114 -12.14 6.93 -4.66
N ILE A 115 -13.37 6.42 -4.79
CA ILE A 115 -14.30 6.81 -5.86
C ILE A 115 -14.59 8.31 -5.77
N GLN A 116 -14.96 8.80 -4.59
CA GLN A 116 -15.24 10.22 -4.37
C GLN A 116 -14.01 11.11 -4.61
N LEU A 117 -12.82 10.65 -4.22
CA LEU A 117 -11.58 11.36 -4.52
C LEU A 117 -11.35 11.46 -6.03
N CYS A 118 -11.55 10.37 -6.77
CA CYS A 118 -11.40 10.36 -8.23
C CYS A 118 -12.39 11.30 -8.92
N GLU A 119 -13.64 11.37 -8.44
CA GLU A 119 -14.64 12.31 -8.94
C GLU A 119 -14.24 13.77 -8.69
N ARG A 120 -13.78 14.10 -7.48
CA ARG A 120 -13.30 15.45 -7.15
C ARG A 120 -12.10 15.85 -8.00
N VAL A 121 -11.15 14.95 -8.22
CA VAL A 121 -10.00 15.23 -9.09
C VAL A 121 -10.44 15.50 -10.53
N ASN A 122 -11.38 14.72 -11.09
CA ASN A 122 -11.90 14.98 -12.44
C ASN A 122 -12.66 16.30 -12.55
N LEU A 123 -13.30 16.75 -11.46
CA LEU A 123 -14.08 17.98 -11.43
C LEU A 123 -13.20 19.23 -11.28
N VAL A 124 -12.15 19.16 -10.44
CA VAL A 124 -11.36 20.31 -10.00
C VAL A 124 -10.04 20.44 -10.77
N CYS A 125 -9.47 19.32 -11.22
CA CYS A 125 -8.13 19.29 -11.79
C CYS A 125 -8.14 19.02 -13.29
N GLU A 126 -7.20 19.64 -14.00
CA GLU A 126 -6.92 19.28 -15.38
C GLU A 126 -6.08 18.00 -15.38
N THR A 127 -6.71 16.87 -15.72
CA THR A 127 -6.05 15.57 -15.79
C THR A 127 -5.47 15.33 -17.18
N ASP A 128 -4.20 14.95 -17.26
CA ASP A 128 -3.63 14.45 -18.50
C ASP A 128 -4.21 13.07 -18.87
N GLY A 129 -4.01 12.62 -20.12
CA GLY A 129 -4.59 11.35 -20.59
C GLY A 129 -4.23 10.15 -19.72
N LYS A 130 -3.01 10.12 -19.17
CA LYS A 130 -2.51 9.04 -18.31
C LYS A 130 -3.14 9.06 -16.91
N THR A 131 -3.25 10.23 -16.30
CA THR A 131 -3.90 10.38 -14.98
C THR A 131 -5.39 10.07 -15.11
N ALA A 132 -6.05 10.59 -16.15
CA ALA A 132 -7.46 10.30 -16.40
C ALA A 132 -7.74 8.81 -16.58
N GLU A 133 -6.86 8.08 -17.29
CA GLU A 133 -6.97 6.63 -17.42
C GLU A 133 -6.78 5.90 -16.09
N SER A 134 -5.81 6.35 -15.30
CA SER A 134 -5.53 5.78 -13.98
C SER A 134 -6.72 5.97 -13.02
N LEU A 135 -7.32 7.17 -12.99
CA LEU A 135 -8.55 7.45 -12.23
C LEU A 135 -9.69 6.52 -12.64
N ARG A 136 -9.98 6.39 -13.94
CA ARG A 136 -11.02 5.47 -14.43
C ARG A 136 -10.77 4.02 -14.01
N ARG A 137 -9.51 3.58 -14.06
CA ARG A 137 -9.14 2.21 -13.65
C ARG A 137 -9.32 2.00 -12.16
N TRP A 138 -8.97 2.98 -11.33
CA TRP A 138 -9.15 2.92 -9.89
C TRP A 138 -10.62 2.90 -9.51
N THR A 139 -11.44 3.80 -10.09
CA THR A 139 -12.90 3.84 -9.89
C THR A 139 -13.53 2.48 -10.20
N ARG A 140 -13.33 1.95 -11.42
CA ARG A 140 -13.89 0.64 -11.82
C ARG A 140 -13.49 -0.50 -10.90
N ARG A 141 -12.23 -0.52 -10.46
CA ARG A 141 -11.74 -1.56 -9.54
C ARG A 141 -12.41 -1.45 -8.17
N CYS A 142 -12.60 -0.23 -7.67
CA CYS A 142 -13.23 0.02 -6.38
C CYS A 142 -14.73 -0.31 -6.41
N GLU A 143 -15.42 0.03 -7.50
CA GLU A 143 -16.82 -0.35 -7.73
C GLU A 143 -17.00 -1.87 -7.70
N ALA A 144 -16.20 -2.60 -8.48
CA ALA A 144 -16.23 -4.07 -8.49
C ALA A 144 -15.93 -4.68 -7.11
N ARG A 145 -15.03 -4.06 -6.33
CA ARG A 145 -14.74 -4.51 -4.96
C ARG A 145 -15.89 -4.25 -4.00
N LEU A 146 -16.58 -3.11 -4.13
CA LEU A 146 -17.76 -2.80 -3.33
C LEU A 146 -18.90 -3.79 -3.59
N GLU A 147 -19.16 -4.13 -4.86
CA GLU A 147 -20.18 -5.11 -5.25
C GLU A 147 -19.90 -6.51 -4.64
N VAL A 148 -18.65 -6.97 -4.70
CA VAL A 148 -18.24 -8.23 -4.07
C VAL A 148 -18.44 -8.19 -2.55
N GLN A 149 -18.09 -7.08 -1.91
CA GLN A 149 -18.19 -6.92 -0.46
C GLN A 149 -19.65 -6.88 0.04
N LEU A 150 -20.57 -6.32 -0.75
CA LEU A 150 -22.01 -6.39 -0.53
C LEU A 150 -22.54 -7.82 -0.67
N GLY A 151 -22.10 -8.55 -1.70
CA GLY A 151 -22.48 -9.95 -1.93
C GLY A 151 -21.98 -10.93 -0.86
N GLU A 152 -20.75 -10.76 -0.37
CA GLU A 152 -20.19 -11.56 0.73
C GLU A 152 -20.93 -11.31 2.06
N GLY A 153 -21.34 -10.07 2.33
CA GLY A 153 -22.16 -9.73 3.50
C GLY A 153 -23.54 -10.38 3.45
N GLU A 154 -24.19 -10.36 2.29
CA GLU A 154 -25.53 -10.94 2.10
C GLU A 154 -25.52 -12.48 2.19
N THR A 155 -24.49 -13.12 1.63
CA THR A 155 -24.31 -14.58 1.69
C THR A 155 -24.01 -15.06 3.12
N THR A 156 -23.27 -14.26 3.90
CA THR A 156 -22.98 -14.56 5.30
C THR A 156 -24.23 -14.43 6.17
N VAL A 157 -24.99 -13.34 6.02
CA VAL A 157 -26.25 -13.12 6.77
C VAL A 157 -27.32 -14.16 6.41
N ALA A 158 -27.44 -14.53 5.13
CA ALA A 158 -28.36 -15.59 4.71
C ALA A 158 -28.00 -16.96 5.31
N ARG A 159 -26.70 -17.28 5.41
CA ARG A 159 -26.22 -18.51 6.04
C ARG A 159 -26.45 -18.54 7.55
N THR A 160 -26.28 -17.41 8.24
CA THR A 160 -26.58 -17.32 9.68
C THR A 160 -28.08 -17.40 9.96
N ARG A 161 -28.93 -16.77 9.15
CA ARG A 161 -30.40 -16.88 9.27
C ARG A 161 -30.93 -18.29 9.01
N ALA A 162 -30.31 -19.05 8.10
CA ALA A 162 -30.71 -20.42 7.82
C ALA A 162 -30.45 -21.39 8.99
N LEU A 163 -29.46 -21.09 9.85
CA LEU A 163 -29.14 -21.91 11.02
C LEU A 163 -30.04 -21.61 12.24
N ASP A 164 -30.58 -20.40 12.34
CA ASP A 164 -31.50 -20.00 13.42
C ASP A 164 -32.95 -20.49 13.19
N GLY A 165 -33.28 -20.93 11.97
CA GLY A 165 -34.62 -21.42 11.60
C GLY A 165 -34.86 -22.92 11.82
N GLN A 166 -33.89 -23.68 12.35
CA GLN A 166 -33.94 -25.14 12.45
C GLN A 166 -34.16 -25.67 13.88
N GLY A 167 -34.63 -24.81 14.79
CA GLY A 167 -34.84 -25.13 16.20
C GLY A 167 -36.26 -24.89 16.70
N THR A 168 -37.29 -25.45 16.05
CA THR A 168 -38.59 -25.76 16.70
C THR A 168 -39.46 -26.59 15.75
N HIS A 169 -39.45 -27.91 15.92
CA HIS A 169 -40.63 -28.70 16.32
C HIS A 169 -40.27 -30.18 16.48
#